data_AF-A0A7K0Y781-F1
#
_entry.id   AF-A0A7K0Y781-F1
#
_cell.length_a   1.000
_cell.length_b   1.000
_cell.length_c   1.000
_cell.angle_alpha   90.00
_cell.angle_beta   90.00
_cell.angle_gamma   90.00
#
_symmetry.space_group_name_H-M   'P 1'
#
loop_
_entity.id
_entity.type
_entity.pdbx_description
1 polymer ?
#
loop_
_entity_poly.entity_id
_entity_poly.type
_entity_poly.pdbx_seq_one_letter_code
_entity_poly.pdbx_strand_id
1 'polypeptide(L)'
;MTFFQRRKTSSKSSERAKSAITFFTVVTFAAGFLILALLPTPYLIERAGPTYDVLGEVDNEPVISISGAQSYESEGMLEVLTVSIVGRPENTPNWIEIGLAWLDESQAVVPVELLYPDDRTTEEIRSESSAMMEVSQQDAIAAALNYLGYETPRQVYIAEVVADAAASGKLVAGDFVLSINSEPIIDLEQLKGIVTSWDEEAPLSVVVDRNGREVTKEVSPVKDAEGNFRLGILVGYKYDFPIEVNLQLGDVGGPSGGM
;
A
#
# COMPACT_ATOMS: atom_id res chain seq x y z
N MET A 1 59.83 -45.99 -59.99
CA MET A 1 58.38 -45.96 -59.66
C MET A 1 58.23 -45.82 -58.15
N THR A 2 57.59 -44.73 -57.77
CA THR A 2 57.37 -44.20 -56.43
C THR A 2 56.35 -45.05 -55.67
N PHE A 3 56.60 -45.39 -54.41
CA PHE A 3 55.53 -45.83 -53.48
C PHE A 3 55.61 -45.01 -52.19
N PHE A 4 54.59 -44.18 -52.02
CA PHE A 4 54.37 -43.25 -50.91
C PHE A 4 54.04 -44.01 -49.62
N GLN A 5 54.86 -43.84 -48.59
CA GLN A 5 54.56 -44.28 -47.22
C GLN A 5 53.86 -43.14 -46.48
N ARG A 6 52.52 -43.23 -46.34
CA ARG A 6 51.71 -42.22 -45.64
C ARG A 6 51.86 -42.42 -44.12
N ARG A 7 52.66 -41.56 -43.46
CA ARG A 7 52.76 -41.50 -41.99
C ARG A 7 51.42 -41.09 -41.38
N LYS A 8 50.86 -41.94 -40.53
CA LYS A 8 49.68 -41.68 -39.70
C LYS A 8 50.16 -41.04 -38.40
N THR A 9 50.34 -39.72 -38.36
CA THR A 9 50.74 -39.01 -37.13
C THR A 9 49.51 -38.47 -36.39
N SER A 10 49.28 -39.03 -35.20
CA SER A 10 48.72 -38.42 -33.99
C SER A 10 47.51 -37.48 -34.13
N SER A 11 46.29 -38.02 -34.00
CA SER A 11 45.06 -37.22 -33.82
C SER A 11 44.68 -36.97 -32.35
N LYS A 12 45.48 -37.41 -31.37
CA LYS A 12 45.13 -37.32 -29.94
C LYS A 12 45.37 -35.93 -29.32
N SER A 13 46.28 -35.12 -29.88
CA SER A 13 46.58 -33.78 -29.32
C SER A 13 45.55 -32.73 -29.71
N SER A 14 44.99 -32.80 -30.92
CA SER A 14 43.96 -31.87 -31.39
C SER A 14 42.61 -32.10 -30.72
N GLU A 15 42.26 -33.36 -30.41
CA GLU A 15 41.05 -33.70 -29.65
C GLU A 15 41.10 -33.19 -28.20
N ARG A 16 42.26 -33.32 -27.53
CA ARG A 16 42.46 -32.79 -26.17
C ARG A 16 42.41 -31.26 -26.14
N ALA A 17 43.00 -30.59 -27.14
CA ALA A 17 42.93 -29.13 -27.24
C ALA A 17 41.51 -28.63 -27.52
N LYS A 18 40.75 -29.30 -28.40
CA LYS A 18 39.33 -29.01 -28.64
C LYS A 18 38.48 -29.24 -27.39
N SER A 19 38.68 -30.36 -26.69
CA SER A 19 37.98 -30.66 -25.43
C SER A 19 38.31 -29.66 -24.33
N ALA A 20 39.55 -29.17 -24.24
CA ALA A 20 39.94 -28.14 -23.28
C ALA A 20 39.31 -26.79 -23.62
N ILE A 21 39.28 -26.39 -24.90
CA ILE A 21 38.62 -25.16 -25.35
C ILE A 21 37.12 -25.23 -25.06
N THR A 22 36.44 -26.33 -25.41
CA THR A 22 35.02 -26.52 -25.11
C THR A 22 34.75 -26.47 -23.61
N PHE A 23 35.59 -27.11 -22.79
CA PHE A 23 35.46 -27.05 -21.33
C PHE A 23 35.62 -25.61 -20.80
N PHE A 24 36.64 -24.87 -21.25
CA PHE A 24 36.81 -23.47 -20.86
C PHE A 24 35.65 -22.58 -21.34
N THR A 25 35.14 -22.78 -22.55
CA THR A 25 33.97 -22.03 -23.04
C THR A 25 32.73 -22.31 -22.20
N VAL A 26 32.46 -23.59 -21.88
CA VAL A 26 31.34 -23.98 -21.02
C VAL A 26 31.48 -23.39 -19.61
N VAL A 27 32.68 -23.45 -19.02
CA VAL A 27 32.95 -22.88 -17.69
C VAL A 27 32.77 -21.36 -17.69
N THR A 28 33.27 -20.66 -18.70
CA THR A 28 33.08 -19.20 -18.82
C THR A 28 31.62 -18.83 -19.01
N PHE A 29 30.88 -19.58 -19.83
CA PHE A 29 29.43 -19.34 -20.03
C PHE A 29 28.64 -19.65 -18.75
N ALA A 30 28.97 -20.73 -18.06
CA ALA A 30 28.34 -21.10 -16.80
C ALA A 30 28.64 -20.07 -15.70
N ALA A 31 29.88 -19.56 -15.62
CA ALA A 31 30.25 -18.49 -14.71
C ALA A 31 29.51 -17.19 -15.04
N GLY A 32 29.42 -16.83 -16.32
CA GLY A 32 28.65 -15.65 -16.78
C GLY A 32 27.16 -15.77 -16.46
N PHE A 33 26.57 -16.95 -16.68
CA PHE A 33 25.19 -17.24 -16.33
C PHE A 33 24.95 -17.18 -14.81
N LEU A 34 25.87 -17.73 -14.00
CA LEU A 34 25.78 -17.67 -12.54
C LEU A 34 25.84 -16.23 -12.03
N ILE A 35 26.72 -15.39 -12.60
CA ILE A 35 26.81 -13.97 -12.24
C ILE A 35 25.50 -13.27 -12.56
N LEU A 36 24.96 -13.47 -13.78
CA LEU A 36 23.69 -12.89 -14.19
C LEU A 36 22.54 -13.34 -13.27
N ALA A 37 22.53 -14.62 -12.90
CA ALA A 37 21.50 -15.21 -12.05
C ALA A 37 21.49 -14.63 -10.62
N LEU A 38 22.63 -14.08 -10.15
CA LEU A 38 22.79 -13.47 -8.83
C LEU A 38 22.59 -11.94 -8.83
N LEU A 39 22.37 -11.31 -9.99
CA LEU A 39 22.10 -9.88 -10.05
C LEU A 39 20.69 -9.54 -9.53
N PRO A 40 20.51 -8.35 -8.93
CA PRO A 40 19.21 -7.87 -8.51
C PRO A 40 18.27 -7.75 -9.72
N THR A 41 16.99 -7.97 -9.48
CA THR A 41 15.93 -7.93 -10.50
C THR A 41 15.01 -6.72 -10.29
N PRO A 42 14.28 -6.26 -11.31
CA PRO A 42 13.24 -5.24 -11.15
C PRO A 42 11.91 -5.84 -10.65
N TYR A 43 11.97 -6.95 -9.90
CA TYR A 43 10.79 -7.68 -9.43
C TYR A 43 10.86 -7.95 -7.93
N LEU A 44 9.69 -8.09 -7.33
CA LEU A 44 9.47 -8.53 -5.96
C LEU A 44 8.64 -9.82 -5.98
N ILE A 45 8.62 -10.54 -4.85
CA ILE A 45 7.81 -11.74 -4.69
C ILE A 45 6.75 -11.48 -3.64
N GLU A 46 5.49 -11.53 -4.04
CA GLU A 46 4.34 -11.54 -3.16
C GLU A 46 4.00 -12.99 -2.78
N ARG A 47 3.73 -13.25 -1.51
CA ARG A 47 3.39 -14.58 -1.00
C ARG A 47 2.47 -14.50 0.21
N ALA A 48 1.90 -15.63 0.62
CA ALA A 48 1.17 -15.71 1.88
C ALA A 48 2.03 -15.24 3.07
N GLY A 49 1.49 -14.31 3.84
CA GLY A 49 2.07 -13.81 5.07
C GLY A 49 1.63 -14.63 6.30
N PRO A 50 2.10 -14.25 7.50
CA PRO A 50 1.63 -14.85 8.74
C PRO A 50 0.13 -14.58 8.95
N THR A 51 -0.52 -15.48 9.68
CA THR A 51 -1.89 -15.26 10.17
C THR A 51 -1.84 -14.65 11.57
N TYR A 52 -2.83 -13.82 11.89
CA TYR A 52 -2.98 -13.24 13.23
C TYR A 52 -4.37 -13.56 13.76
N ASP A 53 -4.45 -14.18 14.94
CA ASP A 53 -5.72 -14.42 15.63
C ASP A 53 -6.19 -13.14 16.32
N VAL A 54 -7.28 -12.56 15.83
CA VAL A 54 -7.80 -11.28 16.35
C VAL A 54 -8.53 -11.42 17.67
N LEU A 55 -8.88 -12.64 18.08
CA LEU A 55 -9.45 -12.92 19.40
C LEU A 55 -8.38 -13.25 20.44
N GLY A 56 -7.12 -13.37 20.02
CA GLY A 56 -5.99 -13.70 20.88
C GLY A 56 -5.10 -12.51 21.20
N GLU A 57 -3.81 -12.82 21.38
CA GLU A 57 -2.76 -11.86 21.73
C GLU A 57 -1.65 -11.87 20.67
N VAL A 58 -1.10 -10.69 20.38
CA VAL A 58 0.13 -10.51 19.60
C VAL A 58 1.14 -9.81 20.50
N ASP A 59 2.36 -10.35 20.61
CA ASP A 59 3.42 -9.82 21.49
C ASP A 59 3.05 -9.65 22.98
N ASN A 60 2.14 -10.50 23.49
CA ASN A 60 1.52 -10.44 24.83
C ASN A 60 0.57 -9.26 25.07
N GLU A 61 0.07 -8.64 23.99
CA GLU A 61 -0.99 -7.64 24.05
C GLU A 61 -2.23 -8.16 23.30
N PRO A 62 -3.45 -8.01 23.87
CA PRO A 62 -4.67 -8.40 23.17
C PRO A 62 -4.82 -7.64 21.85
N VAL A 63 -5.15 -8.37 20.77
CA VAL A 63 -5.33 -7.74 19.45
C VAL A 63 -6.53 -6.80 19.45
N ILE A 64 -7.59 -7.14 20.18
CA ILE A 64 -8.76 -6.28 20.38
C ILE A 64 -8.92 -6.04 21.87
N SER A 65 -8.90 -4.77 22.28
CA SER A 65 -9.25 -4.38 23.65
C SER A 65 -10.40 -3.38 23.63
N ILE A 66 -11.37 -3.59 24.53
CA ILE A 66 -12.59 -2.79 24.62
C ILE A 66 -12.69 -2.22 26.03
N SER A 67 -12.84 -0.91 26.13
CA SER A 67 -13.11 -0.18 27.36
C SER A 67 -14.45 0.55 27.27
N GLY A 68 -15.19 0.58 28.38
CA GLY A 68 -16.50 1.25 28.44
C GLY A 68 -17.70 0.37 28.01
N ALA A 69 -17.48 -0.90 27.70
CA ALA A 69 -18.53 -1.89 27.45
C ALA A 69 -18.16 -3.26 28.05
N GLN A 70 -19.15 -4.13 28.21
CA GLN A 70 -18.91 -5.51 28.63
C GLN A 70 -18.43 -6.34 27.42
N SER A 71 -17.23 -6.91 27.51
CA SER A 71 -16.72 -7.92 26.59
C SER A 71 -16.92 -9.34 27.15
N TYR A 72 -16.82 -10.34 26.27
CA TYR A 72 -16.93 -11.75 26.62
C TYR A 72 -15.75 -12.50 26.02
N GLU A 73 -15.15 -13.38 26.81
CA GLU A 73 -14.11 -14.29 26.34
C GLU A 73 -14.67 -15.25 25.28
N SER A 74 -13.87 -15.52 24.25
CA SER A 74 -14.18 -16.48 23.20
C SER A 74 -13.14 -17.60 23.23
N GLU A 75 -13.58 -18.85 23.11
CA GLU A 75 -12.68 -20.01 22.98
C GLU A 75 -12.32 -20.30 21.51
N GLY A 76 -12.91 -19.57 20.56
CA GLY A 76 -12.65 -19.70 19.13
C GLY A 76 -11.45 -18.87 18.67
N MET A 77 -11.00 -19.14 17.44
CA MET A 77 -9.97 -18.36 16.76
C MET A 77 -10.59 -17.65 15.55
N LEU A 78 -10.18 -16.41 15.31
CA LEU A 78 -10.53 -15.67 14.10
C LEU A 78 -9.24 -15.15 13.46
N GLU A 79 -8.77 -15.88 12.45
CA GLU A 79 -7.51 -15.55 11.80
C GLU A 79 -7.67 -14.52 10.69
N VAL A 80 -6.92 -13.43 10.79
CA VAL A 80 -6.68 -12.50 9.68
C VAL A 80 -5.52 -13.03 8.85
N LEU A 81 -5.80 -13.27 7.57
CA LEU A 81 -4.79 -13.67 6.59
C LEU A 81 -4.07 -12.42 6.09
N THR A 82 -2.74 -12.48 5.97
CA THR A 82 -1.94 -11.38 5.44
C THR A 82 -1.18 -11.82 4.20
N VAL A 83 -0.71 -10.83 3.46
CA VAL A 83 0.17 -11.01 2.30
C VAL A 83 1.51 -10.36 2.64
N SER A 84 2.61 -11.02 2.28
CA SER A 84 3.96 -10.56 2.52
C SER A 84 4.71 -10.33 1.22
N ILE A 85 5.42 -9.21 1.15
CA ILE A 85 6.31 -8.87 0.04
C ILE A 85 7.75 -9.20 0.42
N VAL A 86 8.40 -10.02 -0.41
CA VAL A 86 9.82 -10.37 -0.28
C VAL A 86 10.64 -9.45 -1.17
N GLY A 87 11.54 -8.72 -0.53
CA GLY A 87 12.41 -7.73 -1.17
C GLY A 87 11.97 -6.30 -0.90
N ARG A 88 12.84 -5.36 -1.25
CA ARG A 88 12.63 -3.91 -1.22
C ARG A 88 13.31 -3.28 -2.44
N PRO A 89 12.99 -2.04 -2.83
CA PRO A 89 13.66 -1.37 -3.95
C PRO A 89 15.19 -1.38 -3.83
N GLU A 90 15.73 -1.30 -2.60
CA GLU A 90 17.17 -1.30 -2.34
C GLU A 90 17.80 -2.71 -2.32
N ASN A 91 16.98 -3.76 -2.22
CA ASN A 91 17.41 -5.15 -2.14
C ASN A 91 16.34 -6.10 -2.69
N THR A 92 16.39 -6.33 -4.00
CA THR A 92 15.43 -7.18 -4.70
C THR A 92 15.91 -8.64 -4.78
N PRO A 93 14.98 -9.61 -4.87
CA PRO A 93 15.32 -11.00 -5.13
C PRO A 93 16.11 -11.16 -6.43
N ASN A 94 16.99 -12.16 -6.45
CA ASN A 94 17.77 -12.50 -7.65
C ASN A 94 16.96 -13.39 -8.62
N TRP A 95 17.48 -13.60 -9.83
CA TRP A 95 16.77 -14.35 -10.87
C TRP A 95 16.50 -15.82 -10.52
N ILE A 96 17.30 -16.44 -9.64
CA ILE A 96 17.04 -17.80 -9.16
C ILE A 96 15.79 -17.80 -8.27
N GLU A 97 15.70 -16.85 -7.34
CA GLU A 97 14.55 -16.69 -6.45
C GLU A 97 13.26 -16.39 -7.23
N ILE A 98 13.33 -15.49 -8.21
CA ILE A 98 12.21 -15.21 -9.12
C ILE A 98 11.79 -16.45 -9.91
N GLY A 99 12.76 -17.20 -10.45
CA GLY A 99 12.49 -18.42 -11.20
C GLY A 99 11.84 -19.52 -10.34
N LEU A 100 12.21 -19.61 -9.06
CA LEU A 100 11.58 -20.52 -8.10
C LEU A 100 10.17 -20.06 -7.72
N ALA A 101 9.98 -18.76 -7.50
CA ALA A 101 8.66 -18.18 -7.19
C ALA A 101 7.66 -18.41 -8.33
N TRP A 102 8.09 -18.34 -9.59
CA TRP A 102 7.23 -18.65 -10.75
C TRP A 102 6.74 -20.10 -10.83
N LEU A 103 7.37 -21.03 -10.13
CA LEU A 103 6.96 -22.43 -10.09
C LEU A 103 6.00 -22.73 -8.93
N ASP A 104 5.80 -21.78 -8.02
CA ASP A 104 4.95 -21.91 -6.84
C ASP A 104 3.66 -21.08 -7.05
N GLU A 105 2.52 -21.74 -7.17
CA GLU A 105 1.22 -21.08 -7.38
C GLU A 105 0.77 -20.21 -6.19
N SER A 106 1.40 -20.38 -5.01
CA SER A 106 1.15 -19.55 -3.83
C SER A 106 1.97 -18.25 -3.80
N GLN A 107 2.77 -18.01 -4.84
CA GLN A 107 3.62 -16.83 -4.98
C GLN A 107 3.31 -16.09 -6.28
N ALA A 108 3.40 -14.77 -6.24
CA ALA A 108 3.28 -13.91 -7.41
C ALA A 108 4.55 -13.08 -7.57
N VAL A 109 5.04 -12.97 -8.79
CA VAL A 109 6.17 -12.11 -9.13
C VAL A 109 5.62 -10.81 -9.68
N VAL A 110 5.91 -9.71 -9.00
CA VAL A 110 5.36 -8.39 -9.29
C VAL A 110 6.47 -7.39 -9.60
N PRO A 111 6.30 -6.46 -10.55
CA PRO A 111 7.28 -5.39 -10.78
C PRO A 111 7.44 -4.51 -9.55
N VAL A 112 8.66 -4.04 -9.28
CA VAL A 112 8.94 -3.14 -8.13
C VAL A 112 8.09 -1.87 -8.24
N GLU A 113 7.96 -1.31 -9.44
CA GLU A 113 7.28 -0.04 -9.70
C GLU A 113 5.78 -0.09 -9.40
N LEU A 114 5.19 -1.29 -9.32
CA LEU A 114 3.78 -1.46 -8.96
C LEU A 114 3.51 -1.16 -7.49
N LEU A 115 4.48 -1.47 -6.62
CA LEU A 115 4.38 -1.28 -5.17
C LEU A 115 5.17 -0.05 -4.68
N TYR A 116 6.21 0.31 -5.42
CA TYR A 116 7.12 1.43 -5.12
C TYR A 116 7.31 2.29 -6.38
N PRO A 117 6.34 3.14 -6.72
CA PRO A 117 6.45 4.02 -7.87
C PRO A 117 7.55 5.08 -7.66
N ASP A 118 8.23 5.45 -8.75
CA ASP A 118 9.40 6.35 -8.71
C ASP A 118 9.11 7.79 -8.23
N ASP A 119 7.84 8.18 -8.20
CA ASP A 119 7.39 9.51 -7.76
C ASP A 119 7.18 9.62 -6.25
N ARG A 120 7.34 8.52 -5.50
CA ARG A 120 7.16 8.45 -4.04
C ARG A 120 8.32 7.75 -3.35
N THR A 121 8.58 8.15 -2.11
CA THR A 121 9.58 7.50 -1.25
C THR A 121 8.98 6.30 -0.52
N THR A 122 9.82 5.32 -0.17
CA THR A 122 9.42 4.16 0.65
C THR A 122 8.76 4.56 1.97
N GLU A 123 9.18 5.67 2.57
CA GLU A 123 8.60 6.19 3.81
C GLU A 123 7.20 6.77 3.60
N GLU A 124 6.99 7.53 2.52
CA GLU A 124 5.66 8.04 2.16
C GLU A 124 4.67 6.89 1.93
N ILE A 125 5.09 5.86 1.19
CA ILE A 125 4.26 4.67 0.93
C ILE A 125 3.93 3.93 2.24
N ARG A 126 4.91 3.77 3.15
CA ARG A 126 4.66 3.15 4.46
C ARG A 126 3.69 3.98 5.30
N SER A 127 3.82 5.31 5.29
CA SER A 127 2.92 6.21 6.01
C SER A 127 1.50 6.14 5.45
N GLU A 128 1.34 6.17 4.13
CA GLU A 128 0.04 6.05 3.47
C GLU A 128 -0.61 4.69 3.75
N SER A 129 0.17 3.61 3.67
CA SER A 129 -0.25 2.24 3.98
C SER A 129 -0.72 2.10 5.44
N SER A 130 -0.04 2.76 6.38
CA SER A 130 -0.44 2.77 7.79
C SER A 130 -1.73 3.55 8.00
N ALA A 131 -1.90 4.70 7.32
CA ALA A 131 -3.13 5.49 7.37
C ALA A 131 -4.33 4.72 6.78
N MET A 132 -4.14 3.99 5.67
CA MET A 132 -5.19 3.14 5.10
C MET A 132 -5.64 2.03 6.07
N MET A 133 -4.69 1.46 6.81
CA MET A 133 -5.00 0.45 7.83
C MET A 133 -5.77 1.05 9.00
N GLU A 134 -5.38 2.22 9.49
CA GLU A 134 -6.11 2.93 10.55
C GLU A 134 -7.57 3.21 10.15
N VAL A 135 -7.79 3.69 8.91
CA VAL A 135 -9.15 3.87 8.37
C VAL A 135 -9.91 2.55 8.33
N SER A 136 -9.28 1.47 7.85
CA SER A 136 -9.91 0.14 7.79
C SER A 136 -10.32 -0.38 9.17
N GLN A 137 -9.50 -0.13 10.19
CA GLN A 137 -9.83 -0.49 11.58
C GLN A 137 -11.00 0.34 12.11
N GLN A 138 -11.02 1.64 11.86
CA GLN A 138 -12.17 2.47 12.26
C GLN A 138 -13.46 2.04 11.56
N ASP A 139 -13.42 1.73 10.26
CA ASP A 139 -14.59 1.22 9.54
C ASP A 139 -15.08 -0.12 10.11
N ALA A 140 -14.16 -1.00 10.53
CA ALA A 140 -14.51 -2.26 11.20
C ALA A 140 -15.19 -2.03 12.58
N ILE A 141 -14.65 -1.11 13.39
CA ILE A 141 -15.29 -0.71 14.67
C ILE A 141 -16.68 -0.14 14.38
N ALA A 142 -16.79 0.77 13.41
CA ALA A 142 -18.05 1.39 13.04
C ALA A 142 -19.08 0.34 12.59
N ALA A 143 -18.70 -0.60 11.74
CA ALA A 143 -19.57 -1.68 11.29
C ALA A 143 -20.07 -2.54 12.46
N ALA A 144 -19.18 -2.91 13.39
CA ALA A 144 -19.53 -3.71 14.57
C ALA A 144 -20.48 -2.94 15.51
N LEU A 145 -20.20 -1.67 15.78
CA LEU A 145 -21.03 -0.82 16.63
C LEU A 145 -22.41 -0.55 16.02
N ASN A 146 -22.46 -0.26 14.72
CA ASN A 146 -23.73 -0.11 14.00
C ASN A 146 -24.55 -1.40 14.04
N TYR A 147 -23.91 -2.57 13.89
CA TYR A 147 -24.59 -3.87 14.02
C TYR A 147 -25.20 -4.08 15.42
N LEU A 148 -24.50 -3.59 16.46
CA LEU A 148 -24.97 -3.62 17.84
C LEU A 148 -25.99 -2.51 18.18
N GLY A 149 -26.32 -1.65 17.21
CA GLY A 149 -27.32 -0.58 17.33
C GLY A 149 -26.79 0.72 17.95
N TYR A 150 -25.48 0.91 18.05
CA TYR A 150 -24.89 2.19 18.40
C TYR A 150 -24.88 3.14 17.20
N GLU A 151 -25.01 4.43 17.46
CA GLU A 151 -24.76 5.46 16.45
C GLU A 151 -23.26 5.72 16.36
N THR A 152 -22.70 5.66 15.15
CA THR A 152 -21.28 5.98 14.90
C THR A 152 -21.18 7.18 13.96
N PRO A 153 -21.41 8.40 14.46
CA PRO A 153 -21.27 9.59 13.63
C PRO A 153 -19.83 9.69 13.12
N ARG A 154 -19.70 9.99 11.83
CA ARG A 154 -18.43 10.26 11.17
C ARG A 154 -18.31 11.74 10.87
N GLN A 155 -17.09 12.25 10.94
CA GLN A 155 -16.75 13.62 10.58
C GLN A 155 -15.70 13.59 9.48
N VAL A 156 -15.86 14.49 8.51
CA VAL A 156 -14.87 14.69 7.45
C VAL A 156 -13.80 15.64 7.99
N TYR A 157 -12.54 15.24 7.94
CA TYR A 157 -11.42 16.13 8.29
C TYR A 157 -10.50 16.34 7.10
N ILE A 158 -9.82 17.47 7.07
CA ILE A 158 -8.85 17.81 6.04
C ILE A 158 -7.51 17.17 6.40
N ALA A 159 -7.12 16.15 5.66
CA ALA A 159 -5.83 15.49 5.82
C ALA A 159 -4.69 16.35 5.27
N GLU A 160 -4.90 16.99 4.11
CA GLU A 160 -3.90 17.84 3.46
C GLU A 160 -4.59 18.98 2.68
N VAL A 161 -3.90 20.11 2.56
CA VAL A 161 -4.28 21.20 1.66
C VAL A 161 -3.18 21.36 0.62
N VAL A 162 -3.53 21.20 -0.65
CA VAL A 162 -2.58 21.29 -1.76
C VAL A 162 -2.06 22.73 -1.87
N ALA A 163 -0.74 22.86 -2.02
CA ALA A 163 -0.10 24.15 -2.24
C ALA A 163 -0.68 24.86 -3.48
N ASP A 164 -0.84 26.18 -3.39
CA ASP A 164 -1.37 27.03 -4.47
C ASP A 164 -2.78 26.67 -4.99
N ALA A 165 -3.51 25.78 -4.33
CA ALA A 165 -4.89 25.46 -4.68
C ALA A 165 -5.92 26.43 -4.07
N ALA A 166 -7.19 26.28 -4.45
CA ALA A 166 -8.31 27.15 -4.03
C ALA A 166 -8.43 27.31 -2.50
N ALA A 167 -8.22 26.22 -1.76
CA ALA A 167 -8.28 26.18 -0.29
C ALA A 167 -6.99 26.67 0.40
N SER A 168 -5.90 26.87 -0.34
CA SER A 168 -4.61 27.28 0.19
C SER A 168 -4.71 28.63 0.94
N GLY A 169 -4.13 28.68 2.14
CA GLY A 169 -4.18 29.86 3.02
C GLY A 169 -5.55 30.13 3.67
N LYS A 170 -6.58 29.34 3.36
CA LYS A 170 -7.94 29.49 3.92
C LYS A 170 -8.24 28.35 4.90
N LEU A 171 -8.12 27.12 4.41
CA LEU A 171 -8.28 25.88 5.18
C LEU A 171 -6.90 25.35 5.58
N VAL A 172 -6.86 24.49 6.61
CA VAL A 172 -5.61 23.91 7.13
C VAL A 172 -5.83 22.42 7.38
N ALA A 173 -4.77 21.62 7.22
CA ALA A 173 -4.79 20.22 7.66
C ALA A 173 -5.16 20.11 9.15
N GLY A 174 -6.03 19.16 9.48
CA GLY A 174 -6.60 18.97 10.82
C GLY A 174 -7.93 19.69 11.06
N ASP A 175 -8.41 20.53 10.13
CA ASP A 175 -9.76 21.10 10.20
C ASP A 175 -10.82 20.02 10.00
N PHE A 176 -11.88 20.01 10.81
CA PHE A 176 -13.07 19.17 10.57
C PHE A 176 -14.11 19.97 9.79
N VAL A 177 -14.55 19.48 8.63
CA VAL A 177 -15.56 20.15 7.80
C VAL A 177 -16.94 19.88 8.40
N LEU A 178 -17.59 20.93 8.89
CA LEU A 178 -18.91 20.85 9.52
C LEU A 178 -20.03 21.07 8.49
N SER A 179 -19.89 22.10 7.65
CA SER A 179 -20.90 22.43 6.62
C SER A 179 -20.31 23.21 5.46
N ILE A 180 -20.97 23.15 4.30
CA ILE A 180 -20.71 24.01 3.14
C ILE A 180 -22.04 24.66 2.74
N ASN A 181 -22.10 26.00 2.62
CA ASN A 181 -23.31 26.75 2.30
C ASN A 181 -24.52 26.42 3.21
N SER A 182 -24.25 26.16 4.50
CA SER A 182 -25.24 25.71 5.50
C SER A 182 -25.76 24.27 5.32
N GLU A 183 -25.24 23.51 4.35
CA GLU A 183 -25.49 22.07 4.22
C GLU A 183 -24.47 21.30 5.06
N PRO A 184 -24.90 20.49 6.05
CA PRO A 184 -24.00 19.67 6.85
C PRO A 184 -23.21 18.70 5.97
N ILE A 185 -21.91 18.57 6.24
CA ILE A 185 -21.06 17.59 5.54
C ILE A 185 -20.79 16.43 6.47
N ILE A 186 -21.40 15.28 6.17
CA ILE A 186 -21.15 14.03 6.91
C ILE A 186 -20.33 13.02 6.10
N ASP A 187 -20.10 13.28 4.81
CA ASP A 187 -19.23 12.42 4.00
C ASP A 187 -18.59 13.09 2.77
N LEU A 188 -17.63 12.38 2.18
CA LEU A 188 -16.91 12.84 0.98
C LEU A 188 -17.83 12.94 -0.24
N GLU A 189 -18.86 12.11 -0.33
CA GLU A 189 -19.78 12.13 -1.48
C GLU A 189 -20.58 13.43 -1.50
N GLN A 190 -21.11 13.85 -0.35
CA GLN A 190 -21.77 15.15 -0.17
C GLN A 190 -20.82 16.31 -0.45
N LEU A 191 -19.62 16.28 0.14
CA LEU A 191 -18.60 17.31 -0.09
C LEU A 191 -18.28 17.43 -1.58
N LYS A 192 -18.00 16.31 -2.24
CA LYS A 192 -17.70 16.25 -3.67
C LYS A 192 -18.90 16.73 -4.50
N GLY A 193 -20.11 16.31 -4.15
CA GLY A 193 -21.35 16.73 -4.80
C GLY A 193 -21.48 18.25 -4.81
N ILE A 194 -21.42 18.89 -3.65
CA ILE A 194 -21.55 20.35 -3.50
C ILE A 194 -20.45 21.10 -4.25
N VAL A 195 -19.20 20.63 -4.17
CA VAL A 195 -18.07 21.28 -4.85
C VAL A 195 -18.18 21.16 -6.37
N THR A 196 -18.61 20.00 -6.89
CA THR A 196 -18.74 19.77 -8.34
C THR A 196 -19.97 20.43 -8.93
N SER A 197 -21.04 20.62 -8.16
CA SER A 197 -22.26 21.33 -8.57
C SER A 197 -22.18 22.85 -8.40
N TRP A 198 -21.02 23.38 -8.03
CA TRP A 198 -20.83 24.81 -7.84
C TRP A 198 -21.12 25.59 -9.14
N ASP A 199 -21.91 26.66 -9.03
CA ASP A 199 -22.45 27.44 -10.15
C ASP A 199 -21.58 28.63 -10.57
N GLU A 200 -20.39 28.77 -9.97
CA GLU A 200 -19.46 29.89 -10.18
C GLU A 200 -20.01 31.28 -9.73
N GLU A 201 -21.19 31.36 -9.12
CA GLU A 201 -21.83 32.65 -8.80
C GLU A 201 -21.24 33.31 -7.53
N ALA A 202 -21.04 32.53 -6.47
CA ALA A 202 -20.52 33.00 -5.18
C ALA A 202 -19.55 31.98 -4.57
N PRO A 203 -18.52 32.39 -3.80
CA PRO A 203 -17.66 31.44 -3.09
C PRO A 203 -18.48 30.47 -2.21
N LEU A 204 -17.98 29.25 -2.06
CA LEU A 204 -18.53 28.30 -1.10
C LEU A 204 -18.16 28.73 0.32
N SER A 205 -19.17 28.88 1.18
CA SER A 205 -18.99 29.18 2.60
C SER A 205 -18.74 27.89 3.35
N VAL A 206 -17.46 27.61 3.63
CA VAL A 206 -17.03 26.38 4.31
C VAL A 206 -16.89 26.68 5.80
N VAL A 207 -17.67 26.00 6.63
CA VAL A 207 -17.56 26.05 8.10
C VAL A 207 -16.75 24.85 8.56
N VAL A 208 -15.65 25.11 9.26
CA VAL A 208 -14.79 24.08 9.84
C VAL A 208 -14.66 24.23 11.34
N ASP A 209 -14.52 23.13 12.06
CA ASP A 209 -13.98 23.14 13.42
C ASP A 209 -12.46 23.10 13.36
N ARG A 210 -11.82 24.16 13.86
CA ARG A 210 -10.37 24.28 14.01
C ARG A 210 -10.02 24.35 15.49
N ASN A 211 -9.57 23.22 16.04
CA ASN A 211 -9.18 23.09 17.45
C ASN A 211 -10.31 23.45 18.43
N GLY A 212 -11.53 22.97 18.18
CA GLY A 212 -12.71 23.20 19.02
C GLY A 212 -13.36 24.58 18.82
N ARG A 213 -13.12 25.24 17.69
CA ARG A 213 -13.70 26.54 17.34
C ARG A 213 -14.18 26.53 15.90
N GLU A 214 -15.43 26.94 15.70
CA GLU A 214 -15.97 27.13 14.37
C GLU A 214 -15.30 28.32 13.66
N VAL A 215 -14.82 28.07 12.46
CA VAL A 215 -14.21 29.05 11.56
C VAL A 215 -14.88 28.95 10.20
N THR A 216 -15.41 30.06 9.72
CA THR A 216 -15.99 30.15 8.37
C THR A 216 -14.96 30.69 7.38
N LYS A 217 -14.86 30.04 6.21
CA LYS A 217 -13.96 30.42 5.12
C LYS A 217 -14.69 30.37 3.78
N GLU A 218 -14.55 31.46 3.03
CA GLU A 218 -15.08 31.57 1.67
C GLU A 218 -14.05 31.02 0.67
N VAL A 219 -14.38 29.90 0.03
CA VAL A 219 -13.49 29.20 -0.91
C VAL A 219 -14.16 29.10 -2.28
N SER A 220 -13.49 29.60 -3.32
CA SER A 220 -13.96 29.48 -4.70
C SER A 220 -13.24 28.29 -5.34
N PRO A 221 -13.93 27.20 -5.67
CA PRO A 221 -13.35 26.07 -6.39
C PRO A 221 -12.67 26.50 -7.70
N VAL A 222 -11.65 25.75 -8.12
CA VAL A 222 -10.95 25.93 -9.41
C VAL A 222 -11.10 24.65 -10.23
N LYS A 223 -11.19 24.79 -11.56
CA LYS A 223 -11.26 23.64 -12.47
C LYS A 223 -9.92 22.90 -12.51
N ASP A 224 -9.97 21.58 -12.41
CA ASP A 224 -8.83 20.70 -12.67
C ASP A 224 -8.57 20.56 -14.19
N ALA A 225 -7.59 19.72 -14.55
CA ALA A 225 -7.25 19.45 -15.95
C ALA A 225 -8.41 18.79 -16.71
N GLU A 226 -9.29 18.08 -16.00
CA GLU A 226 -10.48 17.39 -16.50
C GLU A 226 -11.73 18.30 -16.57
N GLY A 227 -11.64 19.55 -16.12
CA GLY A 227 -12.72 20.53 -16.12
C GLY A 227 -13.67 20.49 -14.92
N ASN A 228 -13.40 19.66 -13.91
CA ASN A 228 -14.20 19.55 -12.69
C ASN A 228 -13.71 20.54 -11.63
N PHE A 229 -14.65 21.13 -10.88
CA PHE A 229 -14.31 21.99 -9.76
C PHE A 229 -13.69 21.22 -8.60
N ARG A 230 -12.61 21.78 -8.04
CA ARG A 230 -11.91 21.26 -6.87
C ARG A 230 -11.53 22.38 -5.90
N LEU A 231 -11.57 22.06 -4.61
CA LEU A 231 -11.03 22.90 -3.54
C LEU A 231 -9.51 22.72 -3.37
N GLY A 232 -8.95 21.58 -3.83
CA GLY A 232 -7.55 21.22 -3.62
C GLY A 232 -7.26 20.82 -2.17
N ILE A 233 -8.13 20.01 -1.59
CA ILE A 233 -7.96 19.40 -0.27
C ILE A 233 -8.01 17.89 -0.40
N LEU A 234 -7.21 17.19 0.40
CA LEU A 234 -7.36 15.76 0.65
C LEU A 234 -8.10 15.64 1.98
N VAL A 235 -9.10 14.77 2.02
CA VAL A 235 -9.94 14.58 3.21
C VAL A 235 -9.86 13.13 3.67
N GLY A 236 -10.01 12.94 4.97
CA GLY A 236 -10.21 11.65 5.61
C GLY A 236 -11.47 11.65 6.46
N TYR A 237 -11.74 10.50 7.08
CA TYR A 237 -12.82 10.35 8.04
C TYR A 237 -12.29 10.13 9.43
N LYS A 238 -13.01 10.65 10.41
CA LYS A 238 -12.83 10.29 11.81
C LYS A 238 -14.18 9.92 12.39
N TYR A 239 -14.23 8.79 13.07
CA TYR A 239 -15.41 8.41 13.84
C TYR A 239 -15.31 8.92 15.27
N ASP A 240 -16.46 9.27 15.85
CA ASP A 240 -16.60 9.50 17.29
C ASP A 240 -17.35 8.33 17.90
N PHE A 241 -16.62 7.40 18.50
CA PHE A 241 -17.19 6.17 19.04
C PHE A 241 -17.65 6.34 20.49
N PRO A 242 -18.83 5.82 20.86
CA PRO A 242 -19.34 5.90 22.24
C PRO A 242 -18.59 5.00 23.23
N ILE A 243 -17.75 4.08 22.73
CA ILE A 243 -16.91 3.18 23.52
C ILE A 243 -15.50 3.17 22.91
N GLU A 244 -14.50 2.92 23.75
CA GLU A 244 -13.10 2.89 23.30
C GLU A 244 -12.76 1.47 22.86
N VAL A 245 -12.47 1.31 21.58
CA VAL A 245 -12.02 0.04 20.99
C VAL A 245 -10.64 0.28 20.41
N ASN A 246 -9.66 -0.47 20.88
CA ASN A 246 -8.30 -0.44 20.38
C ASN A 246 -8.01 -1.75 19.64
N LEU A 247 -7.57 -1.63 18.38
CA LEU A 247 -7.17 -2.75 17.54
C LEU A 247 -5.67 -2.64 17.29
N GLN A 248 -4.93 -3.66 17.73
CA GLN A 248 -3.49 -3.76 17.55
C GLN A 248 -3.18 -5.06 16.82
N LEU A 249 -3.16 -4.99 15.50
CA LEU A 249 -2.54 -6.03 14.68
C LEU A 249 -1.02 -5.81 14.68
N GLY A 250 -0.24 -6.84 14.33
CA GLY A 250 1.22 -6.73 14.15
C GLY A 250 1.61 -5.71 13.06
N ASP A 251 2.84 -5.77 12.52
CA ASP A 251 3.30 -4.88 11.43
C ASP A 251 2.59 -5.20 10.09
N VAL A 252 1.29 -4.88 10.02
CA VAL A 252 0.38 -5.09 8.88
C VAL A 252 -0.17 -3.72 8.48
N GLY A 253 0.00 -3.37 7.21
CA GLY A 253 -0.51 -2.13 6.63
C GLY A 253 -1.32 -2.41 5.36
N GLY A 254 -1.82 -1.34 4.75
CA GLY A 254 -2.51 -1.38 3.47
C GLY A 254 -4.03 -1.24 3.61
N PRO A 255 -4.75 -1.20 2.48
CA PRO A 255 -6.21 -1.18 2.49
C PRO A 255 -6.77 -2.51 3.03
N SER A 256 -8.03 -2.50 3.47
CA SER A 256 -8.72 -3.72 3.92
C SER A 256 -8.55 -4.85 2.90
N GLY A 257 -8.17 -6.05 3.36
CA GLY A 257 -7.92 -7.23 2.51
C GLY A 257 -9.13 -7.79 1.77
N GLY A 258 -10.29 -7.12 1.87
CA GLY A 258 -11.53 -7.44 1.17
C GLY A 258 -12.23 -8.68 1.70
N MET A 259 -13.39 -8.49 2.31
CA MET A 259 -14.52 -9.43 2.30
C MET A 259 -15.83 -8.64 2.34
#